data_AF-A0A0J6KZQ6-F1
#
_entry.id   AF-A0A0J6KZQ6-F1
#
_cell.length_a   1.000
_cell.length_b   1.000
_cell.length_c   1.000
_cell.angle_alpha   90.00
_cell.angle_beta   90.00
_cell.angle_gamma   90.00
#
_symmetry.space_group_name_H-M   'P 1'
#
loop_
_entity.id
_entity.type
_entity.pdbx_description
1 polymer ?
#
loop_
_entity_poly.entity_id
_entity_poly.type
_entity_poly.pdbx_seq_one_letter_code
_entity_poly.pdbx_strand_id
1 'polypeptide(L)'
;MIFHIVDVEYSWISALQGNEDRAPQFKDYQSIQKVKALSDLYRRELEEFLQVWSVDLECKILKASWTDKTYTYGEVLRHVIVHEIHHIGQISVWARELNLQPVSANLIGRGL
;
A
#
# COMPACT_ATOMS: atom_id res chain seq x y z
N MET A 1 4.73 6.83 9.71
CA MET A 1 3.97 5.58 9.49
C MET A 1 3.06 5.65 8.28
N ILE A 2 2.11 6.60 8.18
CA ILE A 2 1.21 6.69 7.01
C ILE A 2 2.00 6.82 5.69
N PHE A 3 3.04 7.64 5.66
CA PHE A 3 3.95 7.73 4.50
C PHE A 3 4.51 6.37 4.09
N HIS A 4 4.95 5.54 5.04
CA HIS A 4 5.52 4.22 4.77
C HIS A 4 4.49 3.26 4.16
N ILE A 5 3.23 3.31 4.60
CA ILE A 5 2.14 2.51 4.02
C ILE A 5 1.98 2.88 2.54
N VAL A 6 1.81 4.18 2.26
CA VAL A 6 1.62 4.71 0.90
C VAL A 6 2.80 4.39 -0.03
N ASP A 7 4.01 4.52 0.50
CA ASP A 7 5.25 4.23 -0.22
C ASP A 7 5.36 2.74 -0.60
N VAL A 8 5.19 1.85 0.38
CA VAL A 8 5.29 0.40 0.16
C VAL A 8 4.20 -0.13 -0.77
N GLU A 9 2.95 0.32 -0.60
CA GLU A 9 1.85 -0.03 -1.51
C GLU A 9 2.22 0.33 -2.95
N TYR A 10 2.60 1.59 -3.18
CA TYR A 10 2.92 2.05 -4.52
C TYR A 10 4.11 1.33 -5.12
N SER A 11 5.23 1.18 -4.40
CA SER A 11 6.43 0.52 -4.94
C SER A 11 6.11 -0.93 -5.38
N TRP A 12 5.37 -1.69 -4.57
CA TRP A 12 5.01 -3.06 -4.94
C TRP A 12 4.07 -3.12 -6.15
N ILE A 13 2.97 -2.37 -6.15
CA ILE A 13 2.00 -2.44 -7.26
C ILE A 13 2.60 -1.84 -8.54
N SER A 14 3.40 -0.78 -8.45
CA SER A 14 4.14 -0.21 -9.57
C SER A 14 5.12 -1.23 -10.19
N ALA A 15 5.79 -2.05 -9.37
CA ALA A 15 6.64 -3.11 -9.90
C ALA A 15 5.85 -4.24 -10.56
N LEU A 16 4.61 -4.53 -10.13
CA LEU A 16 3.72 -5.44 -10.85
C LEU A 16 3.32 -4.90 -12.24
N GLN A 17 3.32 -3.58 -12.43
CA GLN A 17 3.13 -2.94 -13.74
C GLN A 17 4.41 -2.94 -14.60
N GLY A 18 5.55 -3.39 -14.04
CA GLY A 18 6.85 -3.36 -14.71
C GLY A 18 7.54 -1.99 -14.70
N ASN A 19 7.04 -1.05 -13.89
CA ASN A 19 7.62 0.28 -13.74
C ASN A 19 8.81 0.26 -12.76
N GLU A 20 9.74 1.20 -12.95
CA GLU A 20 10.83 1.42 -11.99
C GLU A 20 10.31 2.04 -10.68
N ASP A 21 10.97 1.71 -9.57
CA ASP A 21 10.67 2.29 -8.27
C ASP A 21 11.12 3.76 -8.22
N ARG A 22 10.19 4.64 -7.85
CA ARG A 22 10.44 6.09 -7.73
C ARG A 22 11.06 6.46 -6.36
N ALA A 23 10.96 5.59 -5.36
CA ALA A 23 11.54 5.73 -4.01
C ALA A 23 11.49 7.17 -3.42
N PRO A 24 10.28 7.73 -3.17
CA PRO A 24 10.13 9.06 -2.59
C PRO A 24 10.83 9.17 -1.23
N GLN A 25 11.37 10.35 -0.92
CA GLN A 25 12.08 10.59 0.34
C GLN A 25 11.13 11.20 1.38
N PHE A 26 11.03 10.59 2.56
CA PHE A 26 10.13 11.08 3.63
C PHE A 26 10.35 12.56 4.00
N LYS A 27 11.59 13.06 3.90
CA LYS A 27 11.94 14.47 4.14
C LYS A 27 11.11 15.46 3.32
N ASP A 28 10.61 15.05 2.15
CA ASP A 28 9.81 15.89 1.27
C ASP A 28 8.32 15.92 1.65
N TYR A 29 7.87 14.98 2.50
CA TYR A 29 6.47 14.71 2.86
C TYR A 29 6.20 14.85 4.38
N GLN A 30 6.83 15.82 5.03
CA GLN A 30 6.75 16.04 6.49
C GLN A 30 5.43 16.66 7.00
N SER A 31 4.35 16.66 6.21
CA SER A 31 3.02 17.09 6.66
C SER A 31 1.93 16.12 6.21
N ILE A 32 0.84 16.04 6.98
CA ILE A 32 -0.27 15.12 6.66
C ILE A 32 -0.92 15.46 5.32
N GLN A 33 -0.99 16.74 4.95
CA GLN A 33 -1.54 17.18 3.67
C GLN A 33 -0.67 16.70 2.51
N LYS A 34 0.65 16.73 2.66
CA LYS A 34 1.57 16.22 1.63
C LYS A 34 1.46 14.70 1.47
N VAL A 35 1.40 13.96 2.58
CA VAL A 35 1.21 12.50 2.55
C VAL A 35 -0.15 12.14 1.92
N LYS A 36 -1.20 12.89 2.24
CA LYS A 36 -2.52 12.71 1.62
C LYS A 36 -2.47 12.98 0.11
N ALA A 37 -1.84 14.08 -0.32
CA ALA A 37 -1.71 14.40 -1.74
C ALA A 37 -0.93 13.31 -2.51
N LEU A 38 0.11 12.74 -1.90
CA LEU A 38 0.86 11.62 -2.44
C LEU A 38 -0.03 10.38 -2.59
N SER A 39 -0.76 10.00 -1.55
CA SER A 39 -1.71 8.88 -1.60
C SER A 39 -2.78 9.06 -2.66
N ASP A 40 -3.35 10.26 -2.79
CA ASP A 40 -4.35 10.55 -3.83
C ASP A 40 -3.76 10.51 -5.25
N LEU A 41 -2.48 10.86 -5.42
CA LEU A 41 -1.76 10.72 -6.70
C LEU A 41 -1.55 9.25 -7.04
N TYR A 42 -0.95 8.50 -6.13
CA TYR A 42 -0.64 7.09 -6.32
C TYR A 42 -1.88 6.26 -6.56
N ARG A 43 -2.96 6.48 -5.81
CA ARG A 43 -4.24 5.79 -6.04
C ARG A 43 -4.71 5.91 -7.48
N ARG A 44 -4.62 7.10 -8.10
CA ARG A 44 -5.00 7.29 -9.51
C ARG A 44 -4.10 6.51 -10.48
N GLU A 45 -2.80 6.45 -10.19
CA GLU A 45 -1.84 5.71 -11.03
C GLU A 45 -2.01 4.18 -10.91
N LEU A 46 -2.46 3.69 -9.75
CA LEU A 46 -2.63 2.25 -9.51
C LEU A 46 -4.01 1.71 -9.90
N GLU A 47 -5.04 2.57 -9.89
CA GLU A 47 -6.44 2.17 -10.04
C GLU A 47 -6.71 1.40 -11.35
N GLU A 48 -6.19 1.88 -12.47
CA GLU A 48 -6.39 1.22 -13.77
C GLU A 48 -5.84 -0.23 -13.77
N PHE A 49 -4.68 -0.44 -13.19
CA PHE A 49 -4.06 -1.77 -13.11
C PHE A 49 -4.84 -2.73 -12.21
N LEU A 50 -5.33 -2.24 -11.08
CA LEU A 50 -6.11 -3.06 -10.14
C LEU A 50 -7.50 -3.38 -10.70
N GLN A 51 -8.12 -2.48 -11.47
CA GLN A 51 -9.42 -2.72 -12.10
C GLN A 51 -9.39 -3.83 -13.16
N VAL A 52 -8.25 -4.02 -13.85
CA VAL A 52 -8.07 -5.10 -14.84
C VAL A 52 -7.49 -6.37 -14.23
N TRP A 53 -7.40 -6.47 -12.89
CA TRP A 53 -6.84 -7.63 -12.23
C TRP A 53 -7.65 -8.90 -12.54
N SER A 54 -6.96 -9.99 -12.83
CA SER A 54 -7.56 -11.28 -13.13
C SER A 54 -6.77 -12.43 -12.49
N VAL A 55 -7.40 -13.60 -12.37
CA VAL A 55 -6.76 -14.81 -11.84
C VAL A 55 -5.48 -15.18 -12.61
N ASP A 56 -5.41 -14.89 -13.90
CA ASP A 56 -4.23 -15.17 -14.71
C ASP A 56 -3.02 -14.33 -14.28
N LEU A 57 -3.25 -13.14 -13.69
CA LEU A 57 -2.17 -12.34 -13.13
C LEU A 57 -1.59 -12.96 -11.86
N GLU A 58 -2.39 -13.66 -11.04
CA GLU A 58 -1.94 -14.20 -9.75
C GLU A 58 -0.67 -15.06 -9.86
N CYS A 59 -0.55 -15.84 -10.94
CA CYS A 59 0.57 -16.75 -11.17
C CYS A 59 1.76 -16.11 -11.90
N LYS A 60 1.67 -14.85 -12.35
CA LYS A 60 2.81 -14.16 -12.97
C LYS A 60 3.93 -13.99 -11.98
N ILE A 61 5.16 -14.12 -12.46
CA ILE A 61 6.36 -13.95 -11.65
C ILE A 61 6.85 -12.49 -11.75
N LEU A 62 6.97 -11.87 -10.58
CA LEU A 62 7.66 -10.60 -10.37
C LEU A 62 9.13 -10.87 -10.05
N LYS A 63 10.00 -10.11 -10.71
CA LYS A 63 11.40 -9.92 -10.31
C LYS A 63 11.63 -8.42 -10.12
N ALA A 64 11.48 -7.94 -8.88
CA ALA A 64 11.64 -6.54 -8.57
C ALA A 64 13.13 -6.14 -8.57
N SER A 65 13.43 -4.88 -8.90
CA SER A 65 14.82 -4.41 -9.08
C SER A 65 15.63 -4.35 -7.77
N TRP A 66 14.96 -4.30 -6.62
CA TRP A 66 15.58 -4.15 -5.30
C TRP A 66 15.79 -5.48 -4.55
N THR A 67 15.52 -6.63 -5.19
CA THR A 67 15.66 -7.95 -4.55
C THR A 67 16.03 -9.04 -5.55
N ASP A 68 16.87 -9.99 -5.11
CA ASP A 68 17.23 -11.16 -5.92
C ASP A 68 16.16 -12.27 -5.89
N LYS A 69 15.13 -12.10 -5.06
CA LYS A 69 14.04 -13.07 -4.93
C LYS A 69 12.97 -12.83 -5.99
N THR A 70 12.30 -13.91 -6.37
CA THR A 70 11.09 -13.86 -7.20
C THR A 70 9.86 -14.05 -6.35
N TYR A 71 8.78 -13.37 -6.71
CA TYR A 71 7.49 -13.48 -6.06
C TYR A 71 6.41 -13.68 -7.11
N THR A 72 5.33 -14.36 -6.77
CA THR A 72 4.12 -14.30 -7.59
C THR A 72 3.41 -12.97 -7.37
N TYR A 73 2.72 -12.48 -8.39
CA TYR A 73 1.89 -11.28 -8.30
C TYR A 73 0.84 -11.41 -7.20
N GLY A 74 0.27 -12.61 -7.05
CA GLY A 74 -0.66 -12.91 -5.98
C GLY A 74 -0.04 -12.80 -4.58
N GLU A 75 1.19 -13.28 -4.38
CA GLU A 75 1.90 -13.11 -3.10
C GLU A 75 2.13 -11.64 -2.76
N VAL A 76 2.52 -10.84 -3.76
CA VAL A 76 2.73 -9.40 -3.61
C VAL A 76 1.44 -8.69 -3.23
N LEU A 77 0.33 -8.96 -3.92
CA LEU A 77 -0.95 -8.32 -3.62
C LEU A 77 -1.42 -8.65 -2.19
N ARG A 78 -1.33 -9.91 -1.78
CA ARG A 78 -1.66 -10.33 -0.40
C ARG A 78 -0.74 -9.70 0.64
N HIS A 79 0.55 -9.57 0.32
CA HIS A 79 1.52 -8.89 1.18
C HIS A 79 1.13 -7.43 1.42
N VAL A 80 0.80 -6.68 0.35
CA VAL A 80 0.39 -5.27 0.44
C VAL A 80 -0.87 -5.12 1.31
N ILE A 81 -1.90 -5.96 1.10
CA ILE A 81 -3.13 -5.95 1.92
C ILE A 81 -2.81 -6.15 3.41
N VAL A 82 -2.01 -7.17 3.74
CA VAL A 82 -1.67 -7.48 5.14
C VAL A 82 -0.77 -6.40 5.75
N HIS A 83 0.16 -5.82 4.98
CA HIS A 83 1.05 -4.74 5.40
C HIS A 83 0.25 -3.50 5.83
N GLU A 84 -0.74 -3.08 5.05
CA GLU A 84 -1.60 -1.95 5.42
C GLU A 84 -2.41 -2.25 6.69
N ILE A 85 -3.09 -3.41 6.74
CA ILE A 85 -3.88 -3.82 7.92
C ILE A 85 -3.01 -3.83 9.19
N HIS A 86 -1.78 -4.35 9.08
CA HIS A 86 -0.82 -4.40 10.18
C HIS A 86 -0.50 -3.00 10.72
N HIS A 87 -0.15 -2.06 9.85
CA HIS A 87 0.21 -0.71 10.29
C HIS A 87 -1.00 0.13 10.71
N ILE A 88 -2.16 -0.02 10.10
CA ILE A 88 -3.41 0.60 10.60
C ILE A 88 -3.74 0.07 12.01
N GLY A 89 -3.49 -1.21 12.28
CA GLY A 89 -3.57 -1.80 13.61
C GLY A 89 -2.67 -1.09 14.64
N GLN A 90 -1.42 -0.81 14.29
CA GLN A 90 -0.49 -0.05 15.14
C GLN A 90 -1.00 1.39 15.41
N ILE A 91 -1.54 2.10 14.39
CA ILE A 91 -2.15 3.43 14.58
C ILE A 91 -3.29 3.37 15.61
N SER A 92 -4.08 2.29 15.60
CA SER A 92 -5.19 2.13 16.55
C SER A 92 -4.74 2.05 18.01
N VAL A 93 -3.53 1.54 18.28
CA VAL A 93 -2.94 1.52 19.62
C VAL A 93 -2.58 2.94 20.04
N TRP A 94 -1.84 3.66 19.20
CA TRP A 94 -1.44 5.05 19.47
C TRP A 94 -2.63 6.00 19.62
N ALA A 95 -3.70 5.79 18.85
CA ALA A 95 -4.93 6.56 19.03
C ALA A 95 -5.46 6.42 20.47
N ARG A 96 -5.50 5.20 21.00
CA ARG A 96 -5.96 4.95 22.38
C ARG A 96 -4.99 5.53 23.42
N GLU A 97 -3.68 5.43 23.21
CA GLU A 97 -2.67 6.04 24.08
C GLU A 97 -2.81 7.56 24.16
N LEU A 98 -3.28 8.19 23.08
CA LEU A 98 -3.60 9.62 23.01
C LEU A 98 -5.02 9.96 23.53
N ASN A 99 -5.73 8.99 24.11
CA ASN A 99 -7.15 9.11 24.54
C ASN A 99 -8.11 9.48 23.40
N LEU A 100 -7.79 9.10 22.16
CA LEU A 100 -8.64 9.25 20.99
C LEU A 100 -9.37 7.96 20.68
N GLN A 101 -10.58 8.08 20.11
CA GLN A 101 -11.30 6.93 19.57
C GLN A 101 -10.65 6.48 18.26
N PRO A 102 -10.17 5.22 18.14
CA PRO A 102 -9.59 4.73 16.90
C PRO A 102 -10.65 4.56 15.82
N VAL A 103 -10.24 4.70 14.56
CA VAL A 103 -11.08 4.32 13.43
C VAL A 103 -11.37 2.82 13.50
N SER A 104 -12.63 2.42 13.29
CA SER A 104 -13.02 1.02 13.27
C SER A 104 -12.19 0.25 12.24
N ALA A 105 -11.76 -0.97 12.58
CA ALA A 105 -11.13 -1.90 11.65
C ALA A 105 -12.10 -2.99 11.15
N ASN A 106 -13.38 -2.94 11.55
CA ASN A 106 -14.35 -3.94 11.15
C ASN A 106 -14.62 -3.86 9.64
N LEU A 107 -14.42 -4.96 8.92
CA LEU A 107 -14.69 -5.07 7.49
C LEU A 107 -16.18 -5.28 7.20
N ILE A 108 -16.87 -6.04 8.05
CA ILE A 108 -18.27 -6.43 7.84
C ILE A 108 -19.17 -5.18 7.95
N GLY A 109 -20.06 -4.99 6.98
CA GLY A 109 -21.05 -3.91 6.99
C GLY A 109 -20.58 -2.56 6.44
N ARG A 110 -19.48 -2.52 5.67
CA ARG A 110 -18.97 -1.29 5.06
C ARG A 110 -19.59 -0.91 3.70
N GLY A 111 -20.37 -1.80 3.09
CA GLY A 111 -20.93 -1.56 1.75
C GLY A 111 -19.88 -1.53 0.64
N LEU A 112 -18.84 -2.36 0.78
CA LEU A 112 -17.80 -2.61 -0.23
C LEU A 112 -18.24 -3.73 -1.18
#